data_AF-A0A1F8SG61-F1
#
_entry.id   AF-A0A1F8SG61-F1
#
_cell.length_a   1.000
_cell.length_b   1.000
_cell.length_c   1.000
_cell.angle_alpha   90.00
_cell.angle_beta   90.00
_cell.angle_gamma   90.00
#
_symmetry.space_group_name_H-M   'P 1'
#
loop_
_entity.id
_entity.type
_entity.pdbx_description
1 polymer ?
#
loop_
_entity_poly.entity_id
_entity_poly.type
_entity_poly.pdbx_seq_one_letter_code
_entity_poly.pdbx_strand_id
1 'polypeptide(L)'
;MGLLNLGLIALGVALIAVGYLRAKGPYQRYMALREQDANVGRYEAWRGGRRPDGKTGASVAMQLFRRQAQVGGAILIAGVVLVFVGFAIR
;
A
#
# COMPACT_ATOMS: atom_id res chain seq x y z
N MET A 1 11.20 30.37 9.89
CA MET A 1 11.05 29.45 8.75
C MET A 1 12.07 29.81 7.69
N GLY A 2 13.25 29.19 7.75
CA GLY A 2 14.29 29.39 6.73
C GLY A 2 13.96 28.66 5.42
N LEU A 3 14.76 28.92 4.38
CA LEU A 3 14.66 28.23 3.08
C LEU A 3 14.73 26.70 3.23
N LEU A 4 15.53 26.20 4.18
CA LEU A 4 15.63 24.78 4.49
C LEU A 4 14.30 24.19 4.97
N ASN A 5 13.59 24.87 5.87
CA ASN A 5 12.29 24.42 6.38
C ASN A 5 11.26 24.32 5.25
N LEU A 6 11.21 25.35 4.40
CA LEU A 6 10.32 25.38 3.24
C LEU A 6 10.65 24.24 2.26
N GLY A 7 11.94 23.98 2.03
CA GLY A 7 12.41 22.86 1.22
C GLY A 7 11.97 21.49 1.75
N LEU A 8 12.10 21.26 3.06
CA LEU A 8 11.68 20.01 3.71
C LEU A 8 10.15 19.81 3.61
N ILE A 9 9.37 20.87 3.80
CA ILE A 9 7.91 20.82 3.68
C ILE A 9 7.52 20.51 2.23
N ALA A 10 8.09 21.23 1.26
CA ALA A 10 7.78 21.03 -0.15
C ALA A 10 8.13 19.60 -0.61
N LEU A 11 9.32 19.10 -0.22
CA LEU A 11 9.74 17.73 -0.51
C LEU A 11 8.82 16.71 0.18
N GLY A 12 8.44 16.95 1.44
CA GLY A 12 7.52 16.09 2.16
C GLY A 12 6.16 15.97 1.49
N VAL A 13 5.59 17.10 1.04
CA VAL A 13 4.33 17.12 0.27
C VAL A 13 4.47 16.36 -1.04
N ALA A 14 5.57 16.53 -1.76
CA ALA A 14 5.83 15.78 -2.99
C ALA A 14 5.90 14.25 -2.73
N LEU A 15 6.57 13.82 -1.66
CA LEU A 15 6.64 12.42 -1.28
C LEU A 15 5.27 11.85 -0.87
N ILE A 16 4.44 12.62 -0.16
CA ILE A 16 3.06 12.20 0.17
C ILE A 16 2.28 11.92 -1.11
N ALA A 17 2.31 12.85 -2.07
CA ALA A 17 1.60 12.70 -3.34
C ALA A 17 2.09 11.47 -4.13
N VAL A 18 3.42 11.32 -4.29
CA VAL A 18 4.02 10.18 -5.00
C VAL A 18 3.71 8.87 -4.29
N GLY A 19 3.84 8.82 -2.97
CA GLY A 19 3.56 7.64 -2.14
C GLY A 19 2.10 7.21 -2.27
N TYR A 20 1.15 8.15 -2.23
CA TYR A 20 -0.27 7.88 -2.42
C TYR A 20 -0.55 7.29 -3.80
N LEU A 21 -0.05 7.91 -4.87
CA LEU A 21 -0.25 7.44 -6.25
C LEU A 21 0.35 6.04 -6.46
N ARG A 22 1.55 5.78 -5.90
CA ARG A 22 2.21 4.47 -5.95
C ARG A 22 1.48 3.40 -5.14
N ALA A 23 0.86 3.76 -4.02
CA ALA A 23 0.16 2.80 -3.17
C ALA A 23 -1.25 2.45 -3.69
N LYS A 24 -1.97 3.43 -4.25
CA LYS A 24 -3.39 3.32 -4.61
C LYS A 24 -3.67 2.17 -5.59
N GLY A 25 -2.96 2.13 -6.71
CA GLY A 25 -3.20 1.13 -7.76
C GLY A 25 -3.00 -0.32 -7.27
N PRO A 26 -1.83 -0.67 -6.71
CA PRO A 26 -1.60 -2.00 -6.15
C PRO A 26 -2.57 -2.36 -5.03
N TYR A 27 -2.92 -1.41 -4.16
CA TYR A 27 -3.85 -1.65 -3.07
C TYR A 27 -5.25 -2.02 -3.57
N GLN A 28 -5.76 -1.31 -4.58
CA GLN A 28 -7.06 -1.62 -5.20
C GLN A 28 -7.08 -3.02 -5.81
N ARG A 29 -6.03 -3.41 -6.53
CA ARG A 29 -5.90 -4.75 -7.12
C ARG A 29 -5.79 -5.83 -6.05
N TYR A 30 -5.04 -5.58 -4.97
CA TYR A 30 -4.95 -6.47 -3.83
C TYR A 30 -6.32 -6.70 -3.18
N MET A 31 -7.09 -5.64 -2.94
CA MET A 31 -8.44 -5.74 -2.37
C MET A 31 -9.38 -6.54 -3.28
N ALA A 32 -9.38 -6.27 -4.59
CA ALA A 32 -10.21 -6.99 -5.55
C ALA A 32 -9.88 -8.49 -5.59
N LEU A 33 -8.59 -8.86 -5.63
CA LEU A 33 -8.16 -10.26 -5.57
C LEU A 33 -8.52 -10.92 -4.25
N ARG A 34 -8.37 -10.21 -3.12
CA ARG A 34 -8.71 -10.72 -1.80
C ARG A 34 -10.20 -11.02 -1.68
N GLU A 35 -11.05 -10.18 -2.24
CA GLU A 35 -12.50 -10.39 -2.24
C GLU A 35 -12.90 -11.59 -3.10
N GLN A 36 -12.32 -11.73 -4.30
CA GLN A 36 -12.52 -12.91 -5.14
C GLN A 36 -12.07 -14.19 -4.45
N ASP A 37 -10.89 -14.17 -3.82
CA ASP A 37 -10.31 -15.30 -3.12
C ASP A 37 -11.18 -15.75 -1.92
N ALA A 38 -11.79 -14.79 -1.23
CA ALA A 38 -12.77 -15.05 -0.17
C ALA A 38 -14.08 -15.65 -0.73
N ASN A 39 -14.56 -15.17 -1.88
CA ASN A 39 -15.75 -15.72 -2.54
C ASN A 39 -15.54 -17.18 -2.97
N VAL A 40 -14.38 -17.48 -3.57
CA VAL A 40 -14.01 -18.86 -3.93
C VAL A 40 -13.97 -19.72 -2.67
N GLY A 41 -13.36 -19.25 -1.58
CA GLY A 41 -13.33 -19.98 -0.31
C GLY A 41 -14.72 -20.30 0.25
N ARG A 42 -15.66 -19.34 0.17
CA ARG A 42 -17.06 -19.57 0.57
C ARG A 42 -17.76 -20.60 -0.32
N TYR A 43 -17.55 -20.52 -1.62
CA TYR A 43 -18.14 -21.47 -2.58
C TYR A 43 -17.58 -22.89 -2.40
N GLU A 44 -16.27 -23.02 -2.19
CA GLU A 44 -15.62 -24.31 -1.90
C GLU A 44 -16.11 -24.92 -0.59
N ALA A 45 -16.25 -24.11 0.47
CA ALA A 45 -16.78 -24.57 1.75
C ALA A 45 -18.23 -25.06 1.61
N TRP A 46 -19.08 -24.32 0.88
CA TRP A 46 -20.47 -24.70 0.65
C TRP A 46 -20.61 -26.00 -0.16
N ARG A 47 -19.77 -26.21 -1.19
CA ARG A 47 -19.81 -27.40 -2.04
C ARG A 47 -19.13 -28.64 -1.44
N GLY A 48 -18.67 -28.56 -0.18
CA GLY A 48 -17.92 -29.61 0.49
C GLY A 48 -16.52 -29.87 -0.11
N GLY A 49 -16.02 -28.94 -0.93
CA GLY A 49 -14.70 -29.04 -1.53
C GLY A 49 -13.61 -28.60 -0.55
N ARG A 50 -12.50 -29.36 -0.51
CA ARG A 50 -11.30 -28.94 0.23
C ARG A 50 -10.50 -27.97 -0.63
N ARG A 51 -10.16 -26.81 -0.06
CA ARG A 51 -9.24 -25.87 -0.70
C ARG A 51 -7.84 -26.49 -0.75
N PRO A 52 -7.17 -26.51 -1.91
CA PRO A 52 -5.80 -27.01 -1.97
C PRO A 52 -4.89 -26.11 -1.12
N ASP A 53 -4.15 -26.71 -0.18
CA ASP A 53 -3.27 -26.01 0.79
C ASP A 53 -2.04 -25.33 0.14
N GLY A 54 -1.98 -25.26 -1.19
CA GLY A 54 -0.85 -24.74 -1.96
C GLY A 54 -0.95 -23.25 -2.30
N LYS A 55 0.20 -22.62 -2.58
CA LYS A 55 0.24 -21.27 -3.14
C LYS A 55 -0.37 -21.26 -4.54
N THR A 56 -1.48 -20.53 -4.69
CA THR A 56 -2.09 -20.26 -6.00
C THR A 56 -1.40 -19.07 -6.66
N GLY A 57 -1.52 -18.94 -7.99
CA GLY A 57 -1.06 -17.74 -8.70
C GLY A 57 -1.67 -16.44 -8.14
N ALA A 58 -2.94 -16.50 -7.72
CA ALA A 58 -3.62 -15.40 -7.04
C ALA A 58 -2.95 -15.03 -5.71
N SER A 59 -2.53 -16.03 -4.90
CA SER A 59 -1.83 -15.78 -3.64
C SER A 59 -0.47 -15.09 -3.84
N VAL A 60 0.24 -15.43 -4.92
CA VAL A 60 1.52 -14.81 -5.29
C VAL A 60 1.29 -13.38 -5.76
N ALA A 61 0.30 -13.16 -6.63
CA ALA A 61 -0.06 -11.82 -7.10
C ALA A 61 -0.50 -10.90 -5.94
N MET A 62 -1.30 -11.42 -5.00
CA MET A 62 -1.69 -10.69 -3.80
C MET A 62 -0.49 -10.28 -2.95
N GLN A 63 0.49 -11.16 -2.75
CA GLN A 63 1.72 -10.83 -2.02
C GLN A 63 2.52 -9.73 -2.73
N LEU A 64 2.63 -9.79 -4.06
CA LEU A 64 3.32 -8.77 -4.85
C LEU A 64 2.64 -7.41 -4.73
N PHE A 65 1.32 -7.35 -4.95
CA PHE A 65 0.58 -6.08 -4.85
C PHE A 65 0.59 -5.51 -3.44
N ARG A 66 0.52 -6.37 -2.41
CA ARG A 66 0.68 -5.95 -1.01
C ARG A 66 2.04 -5.30 -0.78
N ARG A 67 3.13 -5.90 -1.27
CA ARG A 67 4.48 -5.31 -1.15
C ARG A 67 4.59 -3.97 -1.87
N GLN A 68 4.05 -3.86 -3.09
CA GLN A 68 4.04 -2.60 -3.82
C GLN A 68 3.25 -1.51 -3.09
N ALA A 69 2.09 -1.86 -2.54
CA ALA A 69 1.28 -0.94 -1.73
C ALA A 69 2.03 -0.52 -0.43
N GLN A 70 2.73 -1.45 0.22
CA GLN A 70 3.55 -1.17 1.40
C GLN A 70 4.70 -0.21 1.10
N VAL A 71 5.40 -0.38 -0.03
CA VAL A 71 6.46 0.55 -0.45
C VAL A 71 5.90 1.95 -0.71
N GLY A 72 4.78 2.06 -1.43
CA GLY A 72 4.11 3.34 -1.62
C GLY A 72 3.67 3.98 -0.29
N GLY A 73 3.13 3.18 0.62
CA GLY A 73 2.76 3.62 1.97
C GLY A 73 3.96 4.10 2.80
N ALA A 74 5.11 3.42 2.71
CA ALA A 74 6.34 3.83 3.39
C ALA A 74 6.86 5.18 2.86
N ILE A 75 6.80 5.40 1.53
CA ILE A 75 7.15 6.69 0.91
C ILE A 75 6.22 7.80 1.43
N LEU A 76 4.92 7.52 1.49
CA LEU A 76 3.93 8.47 2.01
C LEU A 76 4.24 8.84 3.46
N ILE A 77 4.50 7.84 4.32
CA ILE A 77 4.83 8.05 5.73
C ILE A 77 6.11 8.88 5.86
N ALA A 78 7.15 8.59 5.08
CA ALA A 78 8.38 9.38 5.09
C ALA A 78 8.12 10.85 4.71
N GLY A 79 7.23 11.09 3.73
CA GLY A 79 6.80 12.45 3.36
C GLY A 79 6.10 13.19 4.50
N VAL A 80 5.19 12.51 5.21
CA VAL A 80 4.52 13.07 6.40
C VAL A 80 5.55 13.46 7.47
N VAL A 81 6.49 12.56 7.79
CA VAL A 81 7.56 12.83 8.76
C VAL A 81 8.38 14.05 8.35
N LEU A 82 8.74 14.16 7.06
CA LEU A 82 9.49 15.31 6.52
C LEU A 82 8.76 16.64 6.71
N VAL A 83 7.44 16.67 6.46
CA VAL A 83 6.63 17.88 6.71
C VAL A 83 6.69 18.28 8.18
N PHE A 84 6.47 17.33 9.10
CA PHE A 84 6.53 17.62 10.55
C PHE A 84 7.91 18.11 10.99
N VAL A 85 8.98 17.48 10.50
CA VAL A 85 10.36 17.90 10.78
C VAL A 85 10.62 19.32 10.26
N GLY A 86 10.16 19.63 9.05
CA GLY A 86 10.29 20.98 8.47
C GLY A 86 9.60 22.07 9.31
N PHE A 87 8.50 21.73 9.98
CA PHE A 87 7.84 22.64 10.93
C PHE A 87 8.52 22.71 12.30
N ALA A 88 9.14 21.61 12.76
CA ALA A 88 9.75 21.53 14.08
C ALA A 88 11.13 22.21 14.16
N ILE A 89 11.86 22.30 13.05
CA ILE A 89 13.15 23.00 12.98
C ILE A 89 12.93 24.51 13.02
N ARG A 90 13.66 25.24 13.87
CA ARG A 90 13.48 26.68 14.12
C ARG A 90 14.44 27.54 13.31
#